data_AF-A0A0T6BHI3-F1
#
_entry.id   AF-A0A0T6BHI3-F1
#
_cell.length_a   1.000
_cell.length_b   1.000
_cell.length_c   1.000
_cell.angle_alpha   90.00
_cell.angle_beta   90.00
_cell.angle_gamma   90.00
#
_symmetry.space_group_name_H-M   'P 1'
#
loop_
_entity.id
_entity.type
_entity.pdbx_description
1 polymer ?
#
loop_
_entity_poly.entity_id
_entity_poly.type
_entity_poly.pdbx_seq_one_letter_code
_entity_poly.pdbx_strand_id
1 'polypeptide(L)'
;LQSLYLLLAVFIDIVKLTDHGSKESKLFKKLEAIKTYFFSSLVFPTGLLVCAFFWSIFNINRELIYPQDFDSVVPVWVNHSMHSAIVALPFIEILFQKEVSSFKSAIKGMTIFTILYNTTYFLTYYQSSRWLYKVFYIFNWPERVAFVVGIYLVSALILWLGVIIQKRIINKKYQ
;
A
#
# COMPACT_ATOMS: atom_id res chain seq x y z
N LEU A 1 6.90 3.06 -1.41
CA LEU A 1 5.49 3.45 -1.66
C LEU A 1 5.03 4.58 -0.75
N GLN A 2 4.92 4.35 0.57
CA GLN A 2 4.45 5.34 1.55
C GLN A 2 5.24 6.66 1.52
N SER A 3 6.58 6.59 1.48
CA SER A 3 7.43 7.79 1.45
C SER A 3 7.23 8.62 0.17
N LEU A 4 7.04 7.96 -0.99
CA LEU A 4 6.75 8.66 -2.24
C LEU A 4 5.40 9.39 -2.17
N TYR A 5 4.41 8.77 -1.53
CA TYR A 5 3.11 9.40 -1.32
C TYR A 5 3.22 10.61 -0.40
N LEU A 6 3.95 10.51 0.71
CA LEU A 6 4.16 11.62 1.63
C LEU A 6 4.93 12.77 0.97
N LEU A 7 5.97 12.46 0.19
CA LEU A 7 6.69 13.48 -0.59
C LEU A 7 5.77 14.18 -1.59
N LEU A 8 4.89 13.43 -2.28
CA LEU A 8 3.89 14.01 -3.17
C LEU A 8 2.90 14.91 -2.40
N ALA A 9 2.42 14.47 -1.23
CA ALA A 9 1.50 15.24 -0.40
C ALA A 9 2.13 16.56 0.07
N VAL A 10 3.35 16.50 0.63
CA VAL A 10 4.11 17.68 1.06
C VAL A 10 4.36 18.62 -0.12
N PHE A 11 4.74 18.09 -1.28
CA PHE A 11 4.93 18.90 -2.48
C PHE A 11 3.65 19.65 -2.89
N ILE A 12 2.50 18.97 -2.87
CA ILE A 12 1.20 19.58 -3.18
C ILE A 12 0.84 20.66 -2.17
N ASP A 13 1.12 20.43 -0.88
CA ASP A 13 0.90 21.42 0.16
C ASP A 13 1.80 22.65 0.02
N ILE A 14 3.09 22.47 -0.35
CA ILE A 14 4.00 23.58 -0.67
C ILE A 14 3.47 24.39 -1.84
N VAL A 15 3.10 23.74 -2.96
CA VAL A 15 2.54 24.41 -4.15
C VAL A 15 1.30 25.23 -3.77
N LYS A 16 0.42 24.67 -2.93
CA LYS A 16 -0.79 25.33 -2.45
C LYS A 16 -0.50 26.57 -1.60
N LEU A 17 0.56 26.54 -0.79
CA LEU A 17 0.99 27.69 0.01
C LEU A 17 1.64 28.78 -0.85
N THR A 18 2.43 28.40 -1.85
CA THR A 18 3.13 29.35 -2.73
C THR A 18 2.21 30.04 -3.74
N ASP A 19 1.19 29.35 -4.23
CA ASP A 19 0.24 29.89 -5.23
C ASP A 19 -0.87 30.74 -4.58
N HIS A 20 -0.63 31.33 -3.40
CA HIS A 20 -1.60 32.09 -2.61
C HIS A 20 -2.99 31.42 -2.46
N GLY A 21 -3.04 30.08 -2.46
CA GLY A 21 -4.30 29.35 -2.35
C GLY A 21 -5.18 29.36 -3.61
N SER A 22 -4.63 29.62 -4.80
CA SER A 22 -5.31 29.44 -6.09
C SER A 22 -5.62 27.95 -6.34
N LYS A 23 -6.68 27.46 -5.68
CA LYS A 23 -7.23 26.09 -5.88
C LYS A 23 -7.75 25.86 -7.30
N GLU A 24 -7.79 26.92 -8.10
CA GLU A 24 -8.32 26.96 -9.46
C GLU A 24 -7.28 26.54 -10.51
N SER A 25 -5.97 26.52 -10.19
CA SER A 25 -4.96 26.20 -11.19
C SER A 25 -5.13 24.76 -11.72
N LYS A 26 -5.07 24.61 -13.05
CA LYS A 26 -5.20 23.29 -13.71
C LYS A 26 -4.14 22.31 -13.22
N LEU A 27 -2.95 22.81 -12.89
CA LEU A 27 -1.85 22.01 -12.35
C LEU A 27 -2.20 21.46 -10.96
N PHE A 28 -2.72 22.28 -10.06
CA PHE A 28 -3.11 21.84 -8.71
C PHE A 28 -4.20 20.76 -8.76
N LYS A 29 -5.27 20.98 -9.56
CA LYS A 29 -6.34 19.98 -9.76
C LYS A 29 -5.79 18.65 -10.29
N LYS A 30 -4.83 18.69 -11.23
CA LYS A 30 -4.16 17.49 -11.76
C LYS A 30 -3.32 16.78 -10.69
N LEU A 31 -2.55 17.52 -9.88
CA LEU A 31 -1.73 16.94 -8.82
C LEU A 31 -2.58 16.28 -7.72
N GLU A 32 -3.68 16.93 -7.30
CA GLU A 32 -4.64 16.34 -6.35
C GLU A 32 -5.31 15.09 -6.91
N ALA A 33 -5.66 15.07 -8.20
CA ALA A 33 -6.18 13.86 -8.85
C ALA A 33 -5.15 12.72 -8.88
N ILE A 34 -3.87 13.04 -9.14
CA ILE A 34 -2.77 12.05 -9.08
C ILE A 34 -2.60 11.53 -7.65
N LYS A 35 -2.59 12.42 -6.65
CA LYS A 35 -2.49 12.05 -5.23
C LYS A 35 -3.64 11.11 -4.83
N THR A 36 -4.87 11.47 -5.18
CA THR A 36 -6.08 10.69 -4.90
C THR A 36 -6.02 9.31 -5.59
N TYR A 37 -5.57 9.28 -6.85
CA TYR A 37 -5.38 8.03 -7.57
C TYR A 37 -4.31 7.15 -6.94
N PHE A 38 -3.14 7.72 -6.63
CA PHE A 38 -2.03 6.98 -6.02
C PHE A 38 -2.41 6.44 -4.63
N PHE A 39 -3.14 7.24 -3.85
CA PHE A 39 -3.67 6.85 -2.57
C PHE A 39 -4.63 5.66 -2.68
N SER A 40 -5.66 5.82 -3.51
CA SER A 40 -6.74 4.84 -3.66
C SER A 40 -6.27 3.53 -4.29
N SER A 41 -5.36 3.60 -5.26
CA SER A 41 -4.90 2.44 -6.03
C SER A 41 -3.78 1.66 -5.36
N LEU A 42 -2.85 2.34 -4.68
CA LEU A 42 -1.64 1.71 -4.17
C LEU A 42 -1.50 1.85 -2.66
N VAL A 43 -1.44 3.08 -2.14
CA VAL A 43 -1.07 3.34 -0.75
C VAL A 43 -2.01 2.64 0.22
N PHE A 44 -3.32 2.85 0.06
CA PHE A 44 -4.31 2.28 0.96
C PHE A 44 -4.35 0.74 0.89
N PRO A 45 -4.63 0.09 -0.26
CA PRO A 45 -4.75 -1.36 -0.30
C PRO A 45 -3.44 -2.09 0.03
N THR A 46 -2.29 -1.61 -0.49
CA THR A 46 -1.00 -2.24 -0.22
C THR A 46 -0.56 -2.06 1.22
N GLY A 47 -0.76 -0.88 1.81
CA GLY A 47 -0.40 -0.62 3.22
C GLY A 47 -1.14 -1.55 4.18
N LEU A 48 -2.46 -1.67 4.01
CA LEU A 48 -3.28 -2.58 4.82
C LEU A 48 -2.90 -4.05 4.59
N LEU A 49 -2.67 -4.45 3.34
CA LEU A 49 -2.28 -5.81 3.00
C LEU A 49 -0.95 -6.20 3.65
N VAL A 50 0.07 -5.35 3.53
CA VAL A 50 1.41 -5.62 4.10
C VAL A 50 1.35 -5.70 5.62
N CYS A 51 0.65 -4.77 6.27
CA CYS A 51 0.44 -4.81 7.72
C CYS A 51 -0.26 -6.10 8.15
N ALA A 52 -1.41 -6.41 7.56
CA ALA A 52 -2.19 -7.59 7.91
C ALA A 52 -1.41 -8.89 7.68
N PHE A 53 -0.76 -9.01 6.52
CA PHE A 53 0.01 -10.19 6.16
C PHE A 53 1.25 -10.38 7.04
N PHE A 54 2.01 -9.30 7.28
CA PHE A 54 3.17 -9.33 8.17
C PHE A 54 2.77 -9.82 9.56
N TRP A 55 1.81 -9.17 10.21
CA TRP A 55 1.43 -9.56 11.58
C TRP A 55 0.76 -10.93 11.64
N SER A 56 0.02 -11.34 10.61
CA SER A 56 -0.56 -12.68 10.56
C SER A 56 0.53 -13.75 10.57
N ILE A 57 1.53 -13.65 9.69
CA ILE A 57 2.61 -14.62 9.64
C ILE A 57 3.53 -14.47 10.85
N PHE A 58 3.82 -13.25 11.30
CA PHE A 58 4.67 -12.99 12.45
C PHE A 58 4.15 -13.72 13.71
N ASN A 59 2.84 -13.64 13.97
CA ASN A 59 2.23 -14.28 15.12
C ASN A 59 2.11 -15.81 14.99
N ILE A 60 1.99 -16.35 13.77
CA ILE A 60 1.94 -17.80 13.52
C ILE A 60 3.35 -18.40 13.61
N ASN A 61 4.27 -17.87 12.81
CA ASN A 61 5.67 -18.26 12.78
C ASN A 61 6.52 -17.14 12.16
N ARG A 62 7.09 -16.28 13.02
CA ARG A 62 7.94 -15.16 12.60
C ARG A 62 9.16 -15.58 11.79
N GLU A 63 9.69 -16.80 11.94
CA GLU A 63 10.88 -17.25 11.21
C GLU A 63 10.71 -17.22 9.68
N LEU A 64 9.46 -17.18 9.20
CA LEU A 64 9.14 -17.16 7.78
C LEU A 64 9.37 -15.80 7.10
N ILE A 65 9.33 -14.71 7.88
CA ILE A 65 9.36 -13.34 7.35
C ILE A 65 10.26 -12.39 8.15
N TYR A 66 10.48 -12.66 9.44
CA TYR A 66 11.27 -11.84 10.36
C TYR A 66 11.93 -12.73 11.44
N PRO A 67 13.01 -13.45 11.08
CA PRO A 67 13.78 -14.30 11.98
C PRO A 67 14.26 -13.59 13.24
N GLN A 68 14.47 -14.34 14.33
CA GLN A 68 14.98 -13.79 15.60
C GLN A 68 16.34 -13.08 15.46
N ASP A 69 17.19 -13.52 14.53
CA ASP A 69 18.49 -12.87 14.26
C ASP A 69 18.36 -11.38 13.86
N PHE A 70 17.18 -10.95 13.40
CA PHE A 70 16.94 -9.54 13.10
C PHE A 70 16.73 -8.68 14.35
N ASP A 71 16.38 -9.25 15.50
CA ASP A 71 16.09 -8.49 16.73
C ASP A 71 17.34 -7.77 17.26
N SER A 72 18.54 -8.28 16.98
CA SER A 72 19.80 -7.62 17.35
C SER A 72 20.16 -6.43 16.47
N VAL A 73 19.55 -6.32 15.28
CA VAL A 73 19.85 -5.28 14.28
C VAL A 73 18.72 -4.26 14.17
N VAL A 74 17.47 -4.73 14.28
CA VAL A 74 16.27 -3.93 14.08
C VAL A 74 15.51 -3.87 15.41
N PRO A 75 15.59 -2.73 16.13
CA PRO A 75 14.83 -2.54 17.35
C PRO A 75 13.33 -2.72 17.14
N VAL A 76 12.63 -3.18 18.18
CA VAL A 76 11.18 -3.43 18.16
C VAL A 76 10.37 -2.23 17.64
N TRP A 77 10.75 -1.01 18.04
CA TRP A 77 10.08 0.21 17.57
C TRP A 77 10.25 0.47 16.07
N VAL A 78 11.39 0.06 15.48
CA VAL A 78 11.62 0.14 14.03
C VAL A 78 10.72 -0.86 13.32
N ASN A 79 10.58 -2.07 13.86
CA ASN A 79 9.68 -3.08 13.31
C ASN A 79 8.21 -2.58 13.29
N HIS A 80 7.73 -2.02 14.40
CA HIS A 80 6.41 -1.39 14.44
C HIS A 80 6.28 -0.18 13.52
N SER A 81 7.33 0.63 13.38
CA SER A 81 7.34 1.74 12.42
C SER A 81 7.14 1.24 10.98
N MET A 82 7.79 0.14 10.63
CA MET A 82 7.73 -0.45 9.28
C MET A 82 6.43 -1.20 9.00
N HIS A 83 5.82 -1.86 10.00
CA HIS A 83 4.71 -2.79 9.77
C HIS A 83 3.39 -2.42 10.45
N SER A 84 3.37 -1.45 11.37
CA SER A 84 2.14 -0.95 12.02
C SER A 84 1.89 0.52 11.69
N ALA A 85 2.91 1.38 11.83
CA ALA A 85 2.73 2.83 11.62
C ALA A 85 2.40 3.17 10.16
N ILE A 86 2.79 2.32 9.20
CA ILE A 86 2.50 2.49 7.78
C ILE A 86 0.99 2.56 7.46
N VAL A 87 0.12 1.98 8.29
CA VAL A 87 -1.35 2.04 8.10
C VAL A 87 -2.01 3.18 8.85
N ALA A 88 -1.36 3.73 9.90
CA ALA A 88 -1.91 4.84 10.67
C ALA A 88 -2.12 6.09 9.80
N LEU A 89 -1.12 6.45 8.99
CA LEU A 89 -1.21 7.60 8.09
C LEU A 89 -2.31 7.44 7.02
N PRO A 90 -2.44 6.30 6.31
CA PRO A 90 -3.57 6.06 5.43
C PRO A 90 -4.95 6.18 6.09
N PHE A 91 -5.12 5.71 7.34
CA PHE A 91 -6.40 5.87 8.04
C PHE A 91 -6.71 7.34 8.35
N ILE A 92 -5.70 8.12 8.74
CA ILE A 92 -5.85 9.56 8.96
C ILE A 92 -6.18 10.26 7.63
N GLU A 93 -5.43 9.94 6.57
CA GLU A 93 -5.58 10.54 5.23
C GLU A 93 -6.98 10.34 4.65
N ILE A 94 -7.63 9.20 4.90
CA ILE A 94 -9.03 8.94 4.49
C ILE A 94 -9.98 10.04 4.95
N LEU A 95 -9.75 10.65 6.12
CA LEU A 95 -10.62 11.70 6.68
C LEU A 95 -10.47 13.06 5.96
N PHE A 96 -9.33 13.26 5.29
CA PHE A 96 -8.98 14.50 4.60
C PHE A 96 -9.20 14.45 3.09
N GLN A 97 -9.29 13.25 2.51
CA GLN A 97 -9.61 13.05 1.10
C GLN A 97 -11.00 13.63 0.76
N LYS A 98 -11.08 14.39 -0.34
CA LYS A 98 -12.34 14.98 -0.83
C LYS A 98 -12.97 14.17 -1.95
N GLU A 99 -12.15 13.38 -2.63
CA GLU A 99 -12.52 12.56 -3.77
C GLU A 99 -11.95 11.16 -3.58
N VAL A 100 -12.50 10.19 -4.30
CA VAL A 100 -12.05 8.80 -4.30
C VAL A 100 -12.01 8.30 -5.72
N SER A 101 -10.93 7.61 -6.09
CA SER A 101 -10.84 7.01 -7.41
C SER A 101 -11.84 5.86 -7.56
N SER A 102 -12.44 5.74 -8.73
CA SER A 102 -13.35 4.62 -9.01
C SER A 102 -12.63 3.28 -8.88
N PHE A 103 -13.32 2.24 -8.39
CA PHE A 103 -12.78 0.89 -8.27
C PHE A 103 -12.14 0.40 -9.58
N LYS A 104 -12.81 0.61 -10.73
CA LYS A 104 -12.32 0.21 -12.05
C LYS A 104 -11.01 0.90 -12.45
N SER A 105 -10.81 2.14 -12.02
CA SER A 105 -9.57 2.87 -12.27
C SER A 105 -8.48 2.43 -11.29
N ALA A 106 -8.79 2.41 -9.99
CA ALA A 106 -7.85 2.07 -8.94
C ALA A 106 -7.31 0.64 -9.05
N ILE A 107 -8.17 -0.33 -9.41
CA ILE A 107 -7.74 -1.72 -9.60
C ILE A 107 -6.72 -1.85 -10.72
N LYS A 108 -6.83 -1.09 -11.82
CA LYS A 108 -5.83 -1.13 -12.91
C LYS A 108 -4.44 -0.74 -12.41
N GLY A 109 -4.34 0.34 -11.63
CA GLY A 109 -3.09 0.76 -11.01
C GLY A 109 -2.53 -0.30 -10.07
N MET A 110 -3.38 -0.87 -9.22
CA MET A 110 -3.00 -1.95 -8.30
C MET A 110 -2.53 -3.20 -9.04
N THR A 111 -3.20 -3.62 -10.12
CA THR A 111 -2.80 -4.77 -10.94
C THR A 111 -1.44 -4.55 -11.59
N ILE A 112 -1.23 -3.40 -12.22
CA ILE A 112 0.06 -3.06 -12.85
C ILE A 112 1.19 -3.12 -11.81
N PHE A 113 0.98 -2.47 -10.65
CA PHE A 113 1.96 -2.50 -9.56
C PHE A 113 2.23 -3.93 -9.06
N THR A 114 1.18 -4.74 -8.90
CA THR A 114 1.30 -6.13 -8.47
C THR A 114 2.10 -6.96 -9.47
N ILE A 115 1.85 -6.81 -10.77
CA ILE A 115 2.59 -7.52 -11.83
C ILE A 115 4.07 -7.13 -11.79
N LEU A 116 4.37 -5.82 -11.69
CA LEU A 116 5.75 -5.33 -11.62
C LEU A 116 6.47 -5.87 -10.39
N TYR A 117 5.84 -5.78 -9.21
CA TYR A 117 6.41 -6.29 -7.96
C TYR A 117 6.68 -7.78 -8.02
N ASN A 118 5.70 -8.59 -8.47
CA ASN A 118 5.88 -10.03 -8.58
C ASN A 118 6.95 -10.40 -9.62
N THR A 119 6.99 -9.69 -10.76
CA THR A 119 8.04 -9.88 -11.76
C THR A 119 9.41 -9.65 -11.14
N THR A 120 9.62 -8.54 -10.45
CA THR A 120 10.88 -8.27 -9.74
C THR A 120 11.19 -9.36 -8.70
N TYR A 121 10.21 -9.75 -7.90
CA TYR A 121 10.36 -10.78 -6.87
C TYR A 121 10.83 -12.12 -7.44
N PHE A 122 10.17 -12.62 -8.48
CA PHE A 122 10.53 -13.88 -9.13
C PHE A 122 11.86 -13.77 -9.87
N LEU A 123 12.16 -12.65 -10.54
CA LEU A 123 13.47 -12.43 -11.15
C LEU A 123 14.61 -12.47 -10.14
N THR A 124 14.44 -11.84 -8.97
CA THR A 124 15.43 -11.91 -7.88
C THR A 124 15.64 -13.34 -7.40
N TYR A 125 14.58 -14.14 -7.29
CA TYR A 125 14.71 -15.57 -7.00
C TYR A 125 15.52 -16.31 -8.07
N TYR A 126 15.20 -16.12 -9.36
CA TYR A 126 15.91 -16.79 -10.45
C TYR A 126 17.40 -16.41 -10.51
N GLN A 127 17.74 -15.17 -10.16
CA GLN A 127 19.13 -14.71 -10.13
C GLN A 127 19.90 -15.19 -8.90
N SER A 128 19.28 -15.20 -7.72
CA SER A 128 19.95 -15.50 -6.45
C SER A 128 19.80 -16.96 -5.99
N SER A 129 18.89 -17.71 -6.61
CA SER A 129 18.41 -19.03 -6.14
C SER A 129 17.95 -19.01 -4.67
N ARG A 130 17.52 -17.85 -4.16
CA ARG A 130 17.08 -17.66 -2.79
C ARG A 130 15.74 -16.94 -2.74
N TRP A 131 14.81 -17.47 -1.94
CA TRP A 131 13.56 -16.77 -1.68
C TRP A 131 13.79 -15.67 -0.66
N LEU A 132 13.30 -14.46 -0.95
CA LEU A 132 13.33 -13.35 -0.01
C LEU A 132 12.48 -13.65 1.24
N TYR A 133 11.34 -14.33 1.07
CA TYR A 133 10.50 -14.78 2.18
C TYR A 133 10.56 -16.30 2.30
N LYS A 134 10.90 -16.81 3.50
CA LYS A 134 11.12 -18.25 3.68
C LYS A 134 9.85 -19.08 3.49
N VAL A 135 8.66 -18.47 3.62
CA VAL A 135 7.37 -19.13 3.35
C VAL A 135 7.32 -19.80 1.96
N PHE A 136 8.02 -19.26 0.97
CA PHE A 136 8.07 -19.83 -0.38
C PHE A 136 8.92 -21.11 -0.48
N TYR A 137 9.83 -21.37 0.47
CA TYR A 137 10.53 -22.66 0.53
C TYR A 137 9.60 -23.81 0.94
N ILE A 138 8.53 -23.51 1.67
CA ILE A 138 7.55 -24.51 2.12
C ILE A 138 6.66 -24.93 0.94
N PHE A 139 6.28 -23.97 0.11
CA PHE A 139 5.33 -24.19 -0.97
C PHE A 139 5.94 -24.87 -2.19
N ASN A 140 5.19 -25.79 -2.80
CA ASN A 140 5.42 -26.23 -4.17
C ASN A 140 4.98 -25.15 -5.18
N TRP A 141 5.28 -25.32 -6.47
CA TRP A 141 4.97 -24.30 -7.49
C TRP A 141 3.48 -23.96 -7.60
N PRO A 142 2.54 -24.93 -7.67
CA PRO A 142 1.10 -24.64 -7.63
C PRO A 142 0.68 -23.83 -6.41
N GLU A 143 1.16 -24.17 -5.22
CA GLU A 143 0.86 -23.45 -3.98
C GLU A 143 1.41 -22.01 -4.01
N ARG A 144 2.60 -21.79 -4.57
CA ARG A 144 3.16 -20.43 -4.75
C ARG A 144 2.28 -19.58 -5.67
N VAL A 145 1.77 -20.15 -6.76
CA VAL A 145 0.86 -19.45 -7.67
C VAL A 145 -0.46 -19.15 -6.96
N ALA A 146 -1.06 -20.14 -6.29
CA ALA A 146 -2.30 -19.99 -5.53
C ALA A 146 -2.15 -18.91 -4.44
N PHE A 147 -0.99 -18.86 -3.77
CA PHE A 147 -0.68 -17.87 -2.76
C PHE A 147 -0.62 -16.46 -3.32
N VAL A 148 0.09 -16.25 -4.44
CA VAL A 148 0.17 -14.93 -5.11
C VAL A 148 -1.21 -14.48 -5.58
N VAL A 149 -2.00 -15.39 -6.16
CA VAL A 149 -3.39 -15.09 -6.56
C VAL A 149 -4.25 -14.75 -5.35
N GLY A 150 -4.14 -15.50 -4.26
CA GLY A 150 -4.87 -15.25 -3.02
C GLY A 150 -4.56 -13.87 -2.43
N ILE A 151 -3.28 -13.50 -2.34
CA ILE A 151 -2.83 -12.17 -1.89
C ILE A 151 -3.42 -11.07 -2.77
N TYR A 152 -3.42 -11.26 -4.09
CA TYR A 152 -4.02 -10.29 -5.01
C TYR A 152 -5.53 -10.14 -4.80
N LEU A 153 -6.27 -11.25 -4.60
CA LEU A 153 -7.70 -11.21 -4.32
C LEU A 153 -8.02 -10.50 -3.01
N VAL A 154 -7.22 -10.75 -1.95
CA VAL A 154 -7.33 -10.03 -0.67
C VAL A 154 -7.06 -8.54 -0.88
N SER A 155 -6.03 -8.17 -1.65
CA SER A 155 -5.74 -6.77 -1.99
C SER A 155 -6.91 -6.11 -2.73
N ALA A 156 -7.53 -6.82 -3.68
CA ALA A 156 -8.69 -6.33 -4.41
C ALA A 156 -9.92 -6.14 -3.51
N LEU A 157 -10.12 -7.04 -2.53
CA LEU A 157 -11.16 -6.90 -1.52
C LEU A 157 -10.92 -5.68 -0.63
N ILE A 158 -9.69 -5.47 -0.15
CA ILE A 158 -9.31 -4.30 0.65
C ILE A 158 -9.56 -3.01 -0.16
N LEU A 159 -9.16 -2.98 -1.44
CA LEU A 159 -9.40 -1.84 -2.31
C LEU A 159 -10.91 -1.56 -2.46
N TRP A 160 -11.71 -2.59 -2.70
CA TRP A 160 -13.16 -2.47 -2.81
C TRP A 160 -13.80 -1.90 -1.54
N LEU A 161 -13.44 -2.44 -0.37
CA LEU A 161 -13.89 -1.94 0.93
C LEU A 161 -13.45 -0.49 1.16
N GLY A 162 -12.19 -0.17 0.83
CA GLY A 162 -11.65 1.19 0.92
C GLY A 162 -12.46 2.20 0.13
N VAL A 163 -12.79 1.88 -1.12
CA VAL A 163 -13.63 2.73 -1.97
C VAL A 163 -15.02 2.94 -1.36
N ILE A 164 -15.65 1.89 -0.80
CA ILE A 164 -16.97 2.01 -0.15
C ILE A 164 -16.89 2.91 1.09
N ILE A 165 -15.91 2.67 1.96
CA ILE A 165 -15.72 3.44 3.20
C ILE A 165 -15.48 4.91 2.87
N GLN A 166 -14.57 5.20 1.94
CA GLN A 166 -14.25 6.57 1.53
C GLN A 166 -15.47 7.28 0.93
N LYS A 167 -16.23 6.63 0.04
CA LYS A 167 -17.48 7.21 -0.50
C LYS A 167 -18.48 7.55 0.61
N ARG A 168 -18.64 6.68 1.60
CA ARG A 168 -19.55 6.92 2.74
C ARG A 168 -19.09 8.11 3.59
N ILE A 169 -17.79 8.23 3.85
CA ILE A 169 -17.22 9.35 4.62
C ILE A 169 -17.40 10.67 3.86
N ILE A 170 -17.08 10.69 2.57
CA ILE A 170 -17.22 11.89 1.72
C ILE A 170 -18.69 12.33 1.67
N ASN A 171 -19.62 11.41 1.40
CA ASN A 171 -21.05 11.73 1.33
C ASN A 171 -21.58 12.35 2.63
N LYS A 172 -21.14 11.87 3.80
CA LYS A 172 -21.55 12.44 5.10
C LYS A 172 -20.98 13.83 5.37
N LYS A 173 -19.84 14.19 4.76
CA LYS A 173 -19.13 15.45 5.03
C LYS A 173 -19.64 16.61 4.19
N TYR A 174 -20.29 16.32 3.06
CA TYR A 174 -20.74 17.29 2.07
C TYR A 174 -22.26 17.23 1.78
N GLN A 175 -23.02 16.52 2.61
CA GLN A 175 -24.47 16.68 2.76
C GLN A 175 -24.76 17.81 3.74
#